data_AF-A0A1B6G584-F1
#
_entry.id   AF-A0A1B6G584-F1
#
_cell.length_a   1.000
_cell.length_b   1.000
_cell.length_c   1.000
_cell.angle_alpha   90.00
_cell.angle_beta   90.00
_cell.angle_gamma   90.00
#
_symmetry.space_group_name_H-M   'P 1'
#
loop_
_entity.id
_entity.type
_entity.pdbx_description
1 polymer ?
#
loop_
_entity_poly.entity_id
_entity_poly.type
_entity_poly.pdbx_seq_one_letter_code
_entity_poly.pdbx_strand_id
1 'polypeptide(L)'
;YIHYPNIRLYWSSLTSLRMDLIADSMPLKRFEKIKRFLHFVDNDEIPEDNKDFFIKVRPVIKTLNETFQTCMTPPEFLAVDEAIIPFKGRSRAKQYLKKKPKKWGFKSWVLAASNGYVC
;
A
#
# COMPACT_ATOMS: atom_id res chain seq x y z
N TYR A 1 -13.33 -11.73 5.43
CA TYR A 1 -13.57 -10.54 4.58
C TYR A 1 -13.95 -10.99 3.18
N ILE A 2 -15.06 -10.48 2.64
CA ILE A 2 -15.48 -10.76 1.26
C ILE A 2 -14.63 -9.90 0.32
N HIS A 3 -13.97 -10.51 -0.66
CA HIS A 3 -13.17 -9.80 -1.66
C HIS A 3 -13.86 -9.89 -3.03
N TYR A 4 -14.51 -8.80 -3.45
CA TYR A 4 -15.12 -8.74 -4.77
C TYR A 4 -14.10 -8.53 -5.90
N PRO A 5 -14.32 -9.09 -7.10
CA PRO A 5 -13.44 -8.89 -8.25
C PRO A 5 -13.44 -7.43 -8.73
N ASN A 6 -14.51 -6.68 -8.45
CA ASN A 6 -14.64 -5.26 -8.73
C ASN A 6 -15.08 -4.52 -7.47
N ILE A 7 -14.30 -3.51 -7.07
CA ILE A 7 -14.56 -2.69 -5.88
C ILE A 7 -15.90 -1.96 -5.93
N ARG A 8 -16.43 -1.65 -7.11
CA ARG A 8 -17.74 -1.00 -7.25
C ARG A 8 -18.90 -1.87 -6.77
N LEU A 9 -18.71 -3.19 -6.69
CA LEU A 9 -19.73 -4.13 -6.23
C LEU A 9 -20.10 -3.91 -4.76
N TYR A 10 -19.20 -3.36 -3.93
CA TYR A 10 -19.56 -2.98 -2.56
C TYR A 10 -20.73 -1.97 -2.51
N TRP A 11 -20.91 -1.15 -3.56
CA TRP A 11 -22.00 -0.19 -3.72
C TRP A 11 -23.10 -0.67 -4.69
N SER A 12 -23.16 -1.97 -4.97
CA SER A 12 -24.19 -2.52 -5.86
C SER A 12 -25.59 -2.14 -5.40
N SER A 13 -26.52 -1.98 -6.34
CA SER A 13 -27.96 -1.90 -6.05
C SER A 13 -28.57 -3.27 -5.74
N LEU A 14 -27.89 -4.36 -6.11
CA LEU A 14 -28.30 -5.72 -5.76
C LEU A 14 -27.94 -6.01 -4.31
N THR A 15 -28.94 -6.25 -3.47
CA THR A 15 -28.78 -6.49 -2.03
C THR A 15 -27.86 -7.67 -1.71
N SER A 16 -27.78 -8.68 -2.58
CA SER A 16 -26.87 -9.84 -2.42
C SER A 16 -25.38 -9.52 -2.62
N LEU A 17 -25.07 -8.36 -3.23
CA LEU A 17 -23.70 -7.90 -3.49
C LEU A 17 -23.34 -6.64 -2.72
N ARG A 18 -24.33 -5.84 -2.33
CA ARG A 18 -24.12 -4.61 -1.57
C ARG A 18 -23.54 -4.94 -0.19
N MET A 19 -22.53 -4.18 0.21
CA MET A 19 -22.03 -4.22 1.59
C MET A 19 -22.40 -2.92 2.29
N ASP A 20 -23.44 -2.96 3.13
CA ASP A 20 -24.01 -1.78 3.79
C ASP A 20 -22.97 -1.02 4.61
N LEU A 21 -22.13 -1.73 5.37
CA LEU A 21 -21.01 -1.12 6.13
C LEU A 21 -20.11 -0.21 5.26
N ILE A 22 -19.88 -0.56 3.99
CA ILE A 22 -19.05 0.24 3.08
C ILE A 22 -19.91 1.30 2.39
N ALA A 23 -21.04 0.88 1.85
CA ALA A 23 -21.87 1.70 0.98
C ALA A 23 -22.57 2.85 1.72
N ASP A 24 -22.89 2.65 2.99
CA ASP A 24 -23.52 3.65 3.85
C ASP A 24 -22.48 4.60 4.49
N SER A 25 -21.25 4.13 4.67
CA SER A 25 -20.15 4.95 5.20
C SER A 25 -19.70 6.06 4.24
N MET A 26 -19.66 5.79 2.93
CA MET A 26 -19.24 6.77 1.93
C MET A 26 -19.85 6.47 0.56
N PRO A 27 -20.45 7.43 -0.16
CA PRO A 27 -20.94 7.22 -1.52
C PRO A 27 -19.82 6.86 -2.51
N LEU A 28 -20.11 5.96 -3.47
CA LEU A 28 -19.14 5.49 -4.48
C LEU A 28 -18.41 6.64 -5.18
N LYS A 29 -19.15 7.66 -5.65
CA LYS A 29 -18.56 8.81 -6.36
C LYS A 29 -17.57 9.58 -5.49
N ARG A 30 -17.83 9.71 -4.19
CA ARG A 30 -16.93 10.38 -3.24
C ARG A 30 -15.67 9.55 -3.02
N PHE A 31 -15.82 8.24 -2.80
CA PHE A 31 -14.70 7.30 -2.67
C PHE A 31 -13.79 7.34 -3.90
N GLU A 32 -14.36 7.27 -5.11
CA GLU A 32 -13.59 7.33 -6.36
C GLU A 32 -12.86 8.66 -6.55
N LYS A 33 -13.50 9.78 -6.15
CA LYS A 33 -12.87 11.10 -6.19
C LYS A 33 -11.68 11.18 -5.25
N ILE A 34 -11.84 10.77 -3.98
CA ILE A 34 -10.74 10.73 -3.00
C ILE A 34 -9.61 9.85 -3.50
N LYS A 35 -9.92 8.62 -3.95
CA LYS A 35 -8.94 7.67 -4.46
C LYS A 35 -8.15 8.21 -5.66
N ARG A 36 -8.80 8.97 -6.56
CA ARG A 36 -8.17 9.54 -7.75
C ARG A 36 -7.20 10.68 -7.42
N PHE A 37 -7.53 11.50 -6.43
CA PHE A 37 -6.79 12.73 -6.07
C PHE A 37 -6.06 12.61 -4.74
N LEU A 38 -5.74 11.39 -4.30
CA LEU A 38 -4.97 11.17 -3.09
C LEU A 38 -3.50 11.49 -3.36
N HIS A 39 -2.98 12.52 -2.68
CA HIS A 39 -1.59 12.97 -2.77
C HIS A 39 -1.02 13.16 -1.36
N PHE A 40 0.28 12.92 -1.21
CA PHE A 40 0.99 13.06 0.07
C PHE A 40 2.13 14.09 0.01
N VAL A 41 2.37 14.69 -1.16
CA VAL A 41 3.43 15.67 -1.43
C VAL A 41 2.88 16.65 -2.45
N ASP A 42 3.25 17.92 -2.30
CA ASP A 42 3.01 18.94 -3.33
C ASP A 42 3.95 18.69 -4.52
N ASN A 43 3.40 18.60 -5.73
CA ASN A 43 4.24 18.32 -6.90
C ASN A 43 5.12 19.53 -7.26
N ASP A 44 4.71 20.75 -6.86
CA ASP A 44 5.44 21.98 -7.14
C ASP A 44 6.67 22.14 -6.25
N GLU A 45 6.75 21.37 -5.16
CA GLU A 45 7.89 21.32 -4.24
C GLU A 45 8.91 20.23 -4.60
N ILE A 46 8.66 19.40 -5.63
CA ILE A 46 9.58 18.32 -6.01
C ILE A 46 10.75 18.90 -6.82
N PRO A 47 12.01 18.71 -6.37
CA PRO A 47 13.19 19.18 -7.11
C PRO A 47 13.27 18.57 -8.51
N GLU A 48 13.68 19.35 -9.51
CA GLU A 48 13.82 18.89 -10.90
C GLU A 48 14.84 17.74 -11.04
N ASP A 49 15.89 17.75 -10.20
CA ASP A 49 16.94 16.75 -10.17
C ASP A 49 16.64 15.56 -9.24
N ASN A 50 15.39 15.45 -8.74
CA ASN A 50 14.99 14.38 -7.83
C ASN A 50 15.23 12.98 -8.43
N LYS A 51 16.02 12.18 -7.72
CA LYS A 51 16.33 10.79 -8.06
C LYS A 51 15.49 9.77 -7.29
N ASP A 52 14.70 10.21 -6.30
CA ASP A 52 13.86 9.32 -5.52
C ASP A 52 12.59 8.95 -6.29
N PHE A 53 12.54 7.70 -6.77
CA PHE A 53 11.36 7.14 -7.47
C PHE A 53 10.10 7.08 -6.59
N PHE A 54 10.25 7.15 -5.27
CA PHE A 54 9.17 7.07 -4.29
C PHE A 54 8.83 8.41 -3.65
N ILE A 55 9.36 9.53 -4.15
CA ILE A 55 9.18 10.87 -3.54
C ILE A 55 7.72 11.15 -3.16
N LYS A 56 6.78 10.83 -4.05
CA LYS A 56 5.33 11.08 -3.88
C LYS A 56 4.67 10.33 -2.72
N VAL A 57 5.29 9.29 -2.20
CA VAL A 57 4.83 8.51 -1.03
C VAL A 57 5.85 8.52 0.11
N ARG A 58 6.96 9.24 -0.05
CA ARG A 58 8.07 9.27 0.90
C ARG A 58 7.64 9.71 2.30
N PRO A 59 6.78 10.73 2.48
CA PRO A 59 6.31 11.10 3.82
C PRO A 59 5.60 9.95 4.53
N VAL A 60 4.74 9.21 3.81
CA VAL A 60 4.01 8.06 4.37
C VAL A 60 4.99 6.96 4.78
N ILE A 61 5.95 6.61 3.92
CA ILE A 61 6.96 5.58 4.24
C ILE A 61 7.77 5.99 5.47
N LYS A 62 8.19 7.26 5.54
CA LYS A 62 8.96 7.78 6.67
C LYS A 62 8.16 7.69 7.98
N THR A 63 6.93 8.18 7.98
CA THR A 63 6.05 8.12 9.15
C THR A 63 5.79 6.69 9.60
N LEU A 64 5.55 5.75 8.67
CA LEU A 64 5.35 4.35 9.02
C LEU A 64 6.61 3.73 9.64
N ASN A 65 7.78 3.94 9.04
CA ASN A 65 9.04 3.43 9.58
C ASN A 65 9.35 3.99 10.98
N GLU A 66 9.15 5.29 11.19
CA GLU A 66 9.33 5.93 12.50
C GLU A 66 8.34 5.38 13.55
N THR A 67 7.08 5.23 13.15
CA THR A 67 6.03 4.69 14.04
C THR A 67 6.32 3.24 14.40
N PHE A 68 6.70 2.40 13.43
CA PHE A 68 6.91 0.98 13.70
C PHE A 68 8.15 0.73 14.57
N GLN A 69 9.21 1.52 14.37
CA GLN A 69 10.40 1.46 15.23
C GLN A 69 10.13 1.93 16.66
N THR A 70 9.22 2.88 16.85
CA THR A 70 8.90 3.41 18.19
C THR A 70 7.87 2.56 18.94
N CYS A 71 6.97 1.88 18.24
CA CYS A 71 5.94 1.06 18.85
C CYS A 71 6.43 -0.32 19.34
N MET A 72 7.65 -0.74 19.01
CA MET A 72 8.16 -2.05 19.38
C MET A 72 9.63 -2.00 19.82
N THR A 73 9.90 -2.55 21.00
CA THR A 73 11.26 -2.98 21.36
C THR A 73 11.58 -4.30 20.64
N PRO A 74 12.65 -4.37 19.83
CA PRO A 74 12.94 -5.57 19.05
C PRO A 74 13.11 -6.80 19.95
N PRO A 75 12.44 -7.93 19.66
CA PRO A 75 12.64 -9.17 20.40
C PRO A 75 13.94 -9.85 19.97
N GLU A 76 14.34 -10.89 20.69
CA GLU A 76 15.60 -11.63 20.44
C GLU A 76 15.67 -12.22 19.01
N PHE A 77 14.54 -12.64 18.46
CA PHE A 77 14.47 -13.31 17.15
C PHE A 77 13.88 -12.40 16.08
N LEU A 78 14.75 -12.01 15.14
CA LEU A 78 14.43 -11.16 14.00
C LEU A 78 14.87 -11.85 12.70
N ALA A 79 14.10 -11.62 11.63
CA ALA A 79 14.43 -12.07 10.29
C ALA A 79 14.32 -10.93 9.29
N VAL A 80 15.28 -10.86 8.37
CA VAL A 80 15.25 -9.92 7.22
C VAL A 80 15.02 -10.72 5.95
N ASP A 81 14.00 -10.36 5.18
CA ASP A 81 13.74 -10.96 3.87
C ASP A 81 13.07 -9.96 2.91
N GLU A 82 12.93 -10.39 1.67
CA GLU A 82 12.35 -9.66 0.57
C GLU A 82 10.84 -9.95 0.45
N ALA A 83 10.04 -8.92 0.64
CA ALA A 83 8.61 -8.94 0.34
C ALA A 83 8.32 -8.34 -1.05
N ILE A 84 7.25 -8.82 -1.68
CA ILE A 84 6.75 -8.25 -2.94
C ILE A 84 5.35 -7.67 -2.74
N ILE A 85 5.23 -6.39 -3.08
CA ILE A 85 3.96 -5.68 -3.17
C ILE A 85 3.47 -5.80 -4.62
N PRO A 86 2.45 -6.62 -4.91
CA PRO A 86 2.04 -6.91 -6.29
C PRO A 86 1.55 -5.66 -7.01
N PHE A 87 2.15 -5.36 -8.17
CA PHE A 87 1.75 -4.21 -8.97
C PHE A 87 1.98 -4.48 -10.46
N LYS A 88 0.94 -4.29 -11.26
CA LYS A 88 0.98 -4.51 -12.72
C LYS A 88 1.09 -3.22 -13.54
N GLY A 89 0.90 -2.04 -12.93
CA GLY A 89 0.95 -0.75 -13.61
C GLY A 89 2.36 -0.35 -14.06
N ARG A 90 2.47 0.86 -14.64
CA ARG A 90 3.75 1.42 -15.07
C ARG A 90 4.43 2.13 -13.90
N SER A 91 5.65 1.72 -13.56
CA SER A 91 6.53 2.40 -12.61
C SER A 91 7.96 1.99 -12.87
N ARG A 92 8.91 2.92 -12.70
CA ARG A 92 10.35 2.65 -12.82
C ARG A 92 10.89 1.75 -11.70
N ALA A 93 10.27 1.80 -10.52
CA ALA A 93 10.66 0.99 -9.36
C ALA A 93 10.05 -0.43 -9.36
N LYS A 94 9.24 -0.78 -10.38
CA LYS A 94 8.65 -2.12 -10.50
C LYS A 94 9.72 -3.11 -10.94
N GLN A 95 9.84 -4.22 -10.22
CA GLN A 95 10.81 -5.29 -10.48
C GLN A 95 10.11 -6.60 -10.85
N TYR A 96 10.84 -7.45 -11.58
CA TYR A 96 10.42 -8.82 -11.87
C TYR A 96 11.25 -9.82 -11.05
N LEU A 97 10.60 -10.65 -10.25
CA LEU A 97 11.23 -11.68 -9.43
C LEU A 97 10.70 -13.06 -9.82
N LYS A 98 11.49 -13.77 -10.62
CA LYS A 98 11.12 -15.07 -11.24
C LYS A 98 10.66 -16.12 -10.23
N LYS A 99 11.26 -16.12 -9.03
CA LYS A 99 11.04 -17.13 -7.97
C LYS A 99 9.85 -16.83 -7.04
N LYS A 100 9.21 -15.66 -7.13
CA LYS A 100 8.07 -15.31 -6.26
C LYS A 100 6.73 -15.65 -6.95
N PRO A 101 5.67 -16.06 -6.20
CA PRO A 101 4.37 -16.40 -6.80
C PRO A 101 3.74 -15.23 -7.58
N LYS A 102 3.87 -14.00 -7.07
CA LYS A 102 3.56 -12.77 -7.79
C LYS A 102 4.87 -12.17 -8.28
N LYS A 103 5.15 -12.34 -9.58
CA LYS A 103 6.46 -12.02 -10.14
C LYS A 103 6.69 -10.52 -10.38
N TRP A 104 5.64 -9.73 -10.57
CA TRP A 104 5.73 -8.29 -10.86
C TRP A 104 5.24 -7.46 -9.69
N GLY A 105 6.06 -6.52 -9.21
CA GLY A 105 5.69 -5.65 -8.11
C GLY A 105 6.81 -4.74 -7.63
N PHE A 106 6.59 -4.10 -6.48
CA PHE A 106 7.64 -3.40 -5.76
C PHE A 106 8.30 -4.36 -4.77
N LYS A 107 9.62 -4.48 -4.84
CA LYS A 107 10.42 -5.21 -3.85
C LYS A 107 10.62 -4.33 -2.63
N SER A 108 10.32 -4.86 -1.46
CA SER A 108 10.63 -4.24 -0.17
C SER A 108 11.50 -5.19 0.64
N TRP A 109 12.53 -4.66 1.29
CA TRP A 109 13.19 -5.35 2.39
C TRP A 109 12.34 -5.15 3.65
N VAL A 110 12.15 -6.22 4.42
CA VAL A 110 11.29 -6.21 5.59
C VAL A 110 12.05 -6.86 6.74
N LEU A 111 12.08 -6.19 7.89
CA LEU A 111 12.52 -6.75 9.16
C LEU A 111 11.27 -7.23 9.90
N ALA A 112 11.19 -8.52 10.18
CA ALA A 112 10.07 -9.12 10.88
C ALA A 112 10.52 -9.79 12.17
N ALA A 113 9.76 -9.59 13.24
CA ALA A 113 9.91 -10.26 14.51
C ALA A 113 9.18 -11.61 14.53
N SER A 114 9.64 -12.53 15.39
CA SER A 114 9.04 -13.85 15.57
C SER A 114 7.55 -13.84 15.98
N ASN A 115 7.09 -12.74 16.59
CA ASN A 115 5.69 -12.54 16.95
C ASN A 115 4.82 -12.00 15.80
N GLY A 116 5.38 -11.84 14.60
CA GLY A 116 4.69 -11.36 13.40
C GLY A 116 4.69 -9.84 13.22
N TYR A 117 5.34 -9.09 14.11
CA TYR A 117 5.50 -7.64 13.93
C TYR A 117 6.48 -7.32 12.80
N VAL A 118 6.20 -6.26 12.04
CA VAL A 118 7.08 -5.76 10.98
C VAL A 118 7.56 -4.37 11.36
N CYS A 119 8.88 -4.20 11.42
CA CYS A 119 9.54 -2.93 11.68
C CYS A 119 9.90 -2.19 10.38
#